data_AF-T0TZ24-F1
#
_entry.id   AF-T0TZ24-F1
#
_cell.length_a   1.000
_cell.length_b   1.000
_cell.length_c   1.000
_cell.angle_alpha   90.00
_cell.angle_beta   90.00
_cell.angle_gamma   90.00
#
_symmetry.space_group_name_H-M   'P 1'
#
loop_
_entity.id
_entity.type
_entity.pdbx_description
1 polymer ?
#
loop_
_entity_poly.entity_id
_entity_poly.type
_entity_poly.pdbx_seq_one_letter_code
_entity_poly.pdbx_strand_id
1 'polypeptide(L)'
;MNQYLVAIHYIQLLQAELDILNHDARLLFDLKIDPNLAKRELADLKVSLSKLSDKNLYIEGTIWYQPSLFTIIDQNLGVIDDWLKDIDDFFAFTYATTVYTVLKENENRSYDLLLGLYRRLEYIVSEIKSCR
;
A
#
# COMPACT_ATOMS: atom_id res chain seq x y z
N MET A 1 -19.99 2.35 1.55
CA MET A 1 -18.98 1.31 1.87
C MET A 1 -17.86 1.99 2.64
N ASN A 2 -17.38 1.41 3.73
CA ASN A 2 -16.41 2.07 4.60
C ASN A 2 -15.05 2.16 3.86
N GLN A 3 -14.66 3.36 3.43
CA GLN A 3 -13.45 3.59 2.63
C GLN A 3 -12.17 3.11 3.34
N TYR A 4 -12.12 3.15 4.68
CA TYR A 4 -11.00 2.62 5.46
C TYR A 4 -10.82 1.11 5.24
N LEU A 5 -11.90 0.33 5.27
CA LEU A 5 -11.84 -1.11 4.98
C LEU A 5 -11.42 -1.39 3.53
N VAL A 6 -11.85 -0.54 2.60
CA VAL A 6 -11.43 -0.65 1.18
C VAL A 6 -9.93 -0.39 1.04
N ALA A 7 -9.40 0.64 1.70
CA ALA A 7 -7.97 0.92 1.71
C ALA A 7 -7.17 -0.22 2.35
N ILE A 8 -7.62 -0.75 3.50
CA ILE A 8 -7.00 -1.92 4.16
C ILE A 8 -6.96 -3.12 3.21
N HIS A 9 -8.05 -3.37 2.47
CA HIS A 9 -8.08 -4.44 1.48
C HIS A 9 -7.04 -4.25 0.36
N TYR A 10 -6.88 -3.04 -0.17
CA TYR A 10 -5.83 -2.76 -1.16
C TYR A 10 -4.42 -2.89 -0.59
N ILE A 11 -4.20 -2.53 0.68
CA ILE A 11 -2.93 -2.78 1.37
C ILE A 11 -2.63 -4.29 1.43
N GLN A 12 -3.62 -5.12 1.76
CA GLN A 12 -3.46 -6.58 1.79
C GLN A 12 -3.17 -7.16 0.40
N LEU A 13 -3.85 -6.67 -0.64
CA LEU A 13 -3.58 -7.08 -2.02
C LEU A 13 -2.16 -6.69 -2.47
N LEU A 14 -1.72 -5.47 -2.14
CA LEU A 14 -0.34 -5.03 -2.41
C LEU A 14 0.68 -5.90 -1.68
N GLN A 15 0.42 -6.26 -0.42
CA GLN A 15 1.29 -7.14 0.35
C GLN A 15 1.45 -8.50 -0.33
N ALA A 16 0.35 -9.10 -0.77
CA ALA A 16 0.35 -10.38 -1.48
C ALA A 16 1.10 -10.32 -2.82
N GLU A 17 0.89 -9.25 -3.60
CA GLU A 17 1.58 -9.06 -4.87
C GLU A 17 3.08 -8.88 -4.68
N LEU A 18 3.49 -8.08 -3.68
CA LEU A 18 4.90 -7.91 -3.33
C LEU A 18 5.53 -9.22 -2.83
N ASP A 19 4.78 -10.09 -2.16
CA ASP A 19 5.25 -11.41 -1.74
C ASP A 19 5.52 -12.32 -2.94
N ILE A 20 4.63 -12.31 -3.93
CA ILE A 20 4.79 -13.05 -5.19
C ILE A 20 6.02 -12.55 -5.95
N LEU A 21 6.15 -11.23 -6.13
CA LEU A 21 7.27 -10.62 -6.85
C LEU A 21 8.61 -10.78 -6.12
N ASN A 22 8.62 -10.76 -4.78
CA ASN A 22 9.83 -11.05 -4.02
C ASN A 22 10.26 -12.52 -4.15
N HIS A 23 9.30 -13.44 -4.24
CA HIS A 23 9.57 -14.86 -4.40
C HIS A 23 10.05 -15.18 -5.82
N ASP A 24 9.44 -14.59 -6.84
CA ASP A 24 9.81 -14.76 -8.24
C ASP A 24 10.13 -13.42 -8.94
N ALA A 25 11.26 -12.82 -8.54
CA ALA A 25 11.73 -11.56 -9.09
C ALA A 25 12.05 -11.63 -10.60
N ARG A 26 12.11 -12.84 -11.19
CA ARG A 26 12.29 -13.03 -12.65
C ARG A 26 11.18 -12.38 -13.45
N LEU A 27 10.00 -12.24 -12.84
CA LEU A 27 8.91 -11.45 -13.38
C LEU A 27 9.39 -10.04 -13.74
N LEU A 28 10.28 -9.40 -12.99
CA LEU A 28 10.75 -8.05 -13.34
C LEU A 28 11.95 -8.01 -14.30
N PHE A 29 12.56 -9.15 -14.65
CA PHE A 29 13.85 -9.16 -15.39
C PHE A 29 13.72 -8.70 -16.84
N ASP A 30 12.54 -8.86 -17.45
CA ASP A 30 12.25 -8.37 -18.82
C ASP A 30 12.15 -6.84 -18.90
N LEU A 31 12.19 -6.16 -17.75
CA LEU A 31 12.02 -4.70 -17.64
C LEU A 31 13.35 -3.92 -17.55
N LYS A 32 14.49 -4.55 -17.90
CA LYS A 32 15.83 -3.91 -17.89
C LYS A 32 16.25 -3.34 -16.52
N ILE A 33 15.75 -3.89 -15.43
CA ILE A 33 16.18 -3.56 -14.07
C ILE A 33 17.26 -4.54 -13.62
N ASP A 34 18.24 -4.07 -12.84
CA ASP A 34 19.21 -4.95 -12.20
C ASP A 34 18.48 -5.93 -11.24
N PRO A 35 18.65 -7.25 -11.39
CA PRO A 35 17.96 -8.24 -10.56
C PRO A 35 18.20 -8.10 -9.05
N ASN A 36 19.42 -7.73 -8.64
CA ASN A 36 19.76 -7.60 -7.23
C ASN A 36 19.13 -6.34 -6.63
N LEU A 37 19.15 -5.24 -7.39
CA LEU A 37 18.47 -4.00 -7.04
C LEU A 37 16.95 -4.22 -6.91
N ALA A 38 16.33 -4.85 -7.90
CA ALA A 38 14.89 -5.15 -7.88
C ALA A 38 14.51 -5.98 -6.66
N LYS A 39 15.26 -7.04 -6.37
CA LYS A 39 15.01 -7.89 -5.19
C LYS A 39 15.16 -7.13 -3.88
N ARG A 40 16.17 -6.25 -3.77
CA ARG A 40 16.36 -5.41 -2.58
C ARG A 40 15.20 -4.43 -2.39
N GLU A 41 14.87 -3.67 -3.44
CA GLU A 41 13.80 -2.67 -3.37
C GLU A 41 12.43 -3.32 -3.09
N LEU A 42 12.12 -4.47 -3.70
CA LEU A 42 10.89 -5.22 -3.39
C LEU A 42 10.85 -5.71 -1.93
N ALA A 43 11.98 -6.12 -1.36
CA ALA A 43 12.06 -6.53 0.03
C ALA A 43 11.85 -5.33 0.97
N ASP A 44 12.47 -4.19 0.65
CA ASP A 44 12.31 -2.95 1.41
C ASP A 44 10.85 -2.44 1.34
N LEU A 45 10.21 -2.52 0.17
CA LEU A 45 8.78 -2.18 -0.01
C LEU A 45 7.88 -3.07 0.85
N LYS A 46 8.12 -4.38 0.85
CA LYS A 46 7.39 -5.33 1.68
C LYS A 46 7.52 -4.99 3.17
N VAL A 47 8.74 -4.69 3.63
CA VAL A 47 8.99 -4.30 5.02
C VAL A 47 8.27 -2.99 5.35
N SER A 48 8.35 -2.00 4.46
CA SER A 48 7.66 -0.72 4.66
C SER A 48 6.15 -0.91 4.77
N LEU A 49 5.54 -1.71 3.89
CA LEU A 49 4.10 -1.96 3.91
C LEU A 49 3.66 -2.74 5.15
N SER A 50 4.49 -3.69 5.61
CA SER A 50 4.18 -4.49 6.80
C SER A 50 4.03 -3.67 8.09
N LYS A 51 4.65 -2.48 8.18
CA LYS A 51 4.51 -1.57 9.33
C LYS A 51 3.08 -1.06 9.52
N LEU A 52 2.23 -1.14 8.48
CA LEU A 52 0.82 -0.77 8.55
C LEU A 52 -0.06 -1.86 9.19
N SER A 53 0.45 -3.08 9.42
CA SER A 53 -0.37 -4.23 9.85
C SER A 53 -1.13 -3.98 11.14
N ASP A 54 -0.46 -3.42 12.14
CA ASP A 54 -1.02 -3.28 13.49
C ASP A 54 -2.11 -2.21 13.49
N LYS A 55 -1.88 -1.09 12.78
CA LYS A 55 -2.88 -0.04 12.59
C LYS A 55 -4.07 -0.53 11.74
N ASN A 56 -3.81 -1.33 10.70
CA ASN A 56 -4.87 -1.94 9.90
C ASN A 56 -5.79 -2.83 10.77
N LEU A 57 -5.21 -3.72 11.58
CA LEU A 57 -5.97 -4.60 12.49
C LEU A 57 -6.79 -3.79 13.50
N TYR A 58 -6.20 -2.72 14.05
CA TYR A 58 -6.89 -1.85 14.98
C TYR A 58 -8.10 -1.14 14.33
N ILE A 59 -7.90 -0.54 13.16
CA ILE A 59 -8.94 0.17 12.40
C ILE A 59 -10.05 -0.79 12.01
N GLU A 60 -9.68 -1.94 11.44
CA GLU A 60 -10.61 -2.98 11.04
C GLU A 60 -11.44 -3.47 12.23
N GLY A 61 -10.80 -3.84 13.34
CA GLY A 61 -11.48 -4.26 14.56
C GLY A 61 -12.43 -3.19 15.10
N THR A 62 -12.01 -1.93 15.14
CA THR A 62 -12.86 -0.84 15.64
C THR A 62 -14.10 -0.65 14.77
N ILE A 63 -13.95 -0.73 13.44
CA ILE A 63 -15.07 -0.62 12.50
C ILE A 63 -16.04 -1.79 12.64
N TRP A 64 -15.55 -3.03 12.76
CA TRP A 64 -16.40 -4.22 12.87
C TRP A 64 -17.15 -4.30 14.19
N TYR A 65 -16.50 -3.97 15.30
CA TYR A 65 -17.08 -4.16 16.64
C TYR A 65 -17.85 -2.95 17.15
N GLN A 66 -17.41 -1.73 16.85
CA GLN A 66 -18.05 -0.51 17.36
C GLN A 66 -18.07 0.63 16.32
N PRO A 67 -18.80 0.48 15.20
CA PRO A 67 -18.83 1.49 14.13
C PRO A 67 -19.25 2.89 14.60
N SER A 68 -20.15 2.97 15.59
CA SER A 68 -20.64 4.24 16.15
C SER A 68 -19.61 4.98 17.01
N LEU A 69 -18.59 4.28 17.52
CA LEU A 69 -17.53 4.87 18.34
C LEU A 69 -16.26 5.14 17.53
N PHE A 70 -16.15 4.61 16.31
CA PHE A 70 -14.97 4.80 15.45
C PHE A 70 -14.58 6.28 15.29
N THR A 71 -15.55 7.16 15.01
CA THR A 71 -15.28 8.61 14.86
C THR A 71 -14.77 9.24 16.15
N ILE A 72 -15.26 8.78 17.31
CA ILE A 72 -14.84 9.29 18.63
C ILE A 72 -13.44 8.78 18.97
N ILE A 73 -13.17 7.51 18.67
CA ILE A 73 -11.88 6.86 18.90
C ILE A 73 -10.80 7.48 18.00
N ASP A 74 -11.12 7.74 16.73
CA ASP A 74 -10.25 8.46 15.80
C ASP A 74 -9.88 9.84 16.33
N GLN A 75 -10.89 10.66 16.64
CA GLN A 75 -10.69 12.05 17.10
C GLN A 75 -9.85 12.16 18.38
N ASN A 76 -9.87 11.15 19.25
CA ASN A 76 -9.17 11.20 20.53
C ASN A 76 -7.77 10.58 20.49
N LEU A 77 -7.47 9.72 19.52
CA LEU A 77 -6.22 8.96 19.50
C LEU A 77 -5.31 9.31 18.31
N GLY A 78 -5.79 10.05 17.32
CA GLY A 78 -4.98 10.43 16.14
C GLY A 78 -4.55 9.25 15.28
N VAL A 79 -5.14 8.07 15.50
CA VAL A 79 -4.70 6.82 14.86
C VAL A 79 -4.88 6.87 13.34
N ILE A 80 -5.96 7.49 12.85
CA ILE A 80 -6.16 7.60 11.40
C ILE A 80 -5.20 8.63 10.79
N ASP A 81 -4.88 9.72 11.49
CA ASP A 81 -3.90 10.69 11.00
C ASP A 81 -2.51 10.06 10.89
N ASP A 82 -2.08 9.33 11.92
CA ASP A 82 -0.82 8.59 11.91
C ASP A 82 -0.82 7.48 10.85
N TRP A 83 -1.95 6.80 10.64
CA TRP A 83 -2.08 5.76 9.61
C TRP A 83 -2.03 6.33 8.19
N LEU A 84 -2.72 7.46 7.93
CA LEU A 84 -2.67 8.15 6.65
C LEU A 84 -1.26 8.68 6.35
N LYS A 85 -0.56 9.18 7.38
CA LYS A 85 0.84 9.59 7.25
C LYS A 85 1.75 8.42 6.89
N ASP A 86 1.63 7.28 7.58
CA ASP A 86 2.44 6.11 7.25
C ASP A 86 2.18 5.61 5.82
N ILE A 87 0.95 5.74 5.32
CA ILE A 87 0.60 5.44 3.93
C ILE A 87 1.26 6.43 2.97
N ASP A 88 1.26 7.73 3.29
CA ASP A 88 1.95 8.75 2.49
C ASP A 88 3.47 8.50 2.44
N ASP A 89 4.07 8.15 3.58
CA ASP A 89 5.48 7.78 3.68
C ASP A 89 5.78 6.53 2.82
N PHE A 90 4.87 5.56 2.81
CA PHE A 90 4.97 4.39 1.93
C PHE A 90 4.89 4.76 0.44
N PHE A 91 3.99 5.67 0.05
CA PHE A 91 3.92 6.14 -1.34
C PHE A 91 5.18 6.89 -1.75
N ALA A 92 5.65 7.82 -0.92
CA ALA A 92 6.87 8.57 -1.16
C ALA A 92 8.07 7.62 -1.33
N PHE A 93 8.18 6.59 -0.46
CA PHE A 93 9.20 5.57 -0.59
C PHE A 93 9.06 4.79 -1.90
N THR A 94 7.84 4.36 -2.25
CA THR A 94 7.55 3.61 -3.48
C THR A 94 7.96 4.39 -4.73
N TYR A 95 7.59 5.67 -4.82
CA TYR A 95 7.91 6.51 -5.98
C TYR A 95 9.40 6.78 -6.13
N ALA A 96 10.18 6.69 -5.05
CA ALA A 96 11.62 6.84 -5.08
C ALA A 96 12.36 5.58 -5.57
N THR A 97 11.67 4.43 -5.69
CA THR A 97 12.29 3.17 -6.13
C THR A 97 12.49 3.11 -7.65
N THR A 98 13.54 2.39 -8.05
CA THR A 98 13.80 2.05 -9.44
C THR A 98 12.72 1.12 -9.97
N VAL A 99 12.25 0.17 -9.15
CA VAL A 99 11.14 -0.75 -9.46
C VAL A 99 9.90 0.02 -9.92
N TYR A 100 9.47 1.03 -9.16
CA TYR A 100 8.29 1.83 -9.53
C TYR A 100 8.50 2.58 -10.84
N THR A 101 9.68 3.19 -11.02
CA THR A 101 10.02 3.92 -12.25
C THR A 101 9.92 3.01 -13.48
N VAL A 102 10.53 1.83 -13.40
CA VAL A 102 10.55 0.84 -14.47
C VAL A 102 9.15 0.30 -14.77
N LEU A 103 8.33 0.04 -13.74
CA LEU A 103 6.93 -0.37 -13.93
C LEU A 103 6.12 0.70 -14.65
N LYS A 104 6.28 1.97 -14.26
CA LYS A 104 5.60 3.10 -14.89
C LYS A 104 5.99 3.29 -16.35
N GLU A 105 7.27 3.09 -16.70
CA GLU A 105 7.74 3.15 -18.08
C GLU A 105 7.20 1.99 -18.95
N ASN A 106 6.71 0.91 -18.33
CA ASN A 106 6.25 -0.30 -18.99
C ASN A 106 4.76 -0.62 -18.72
N GLU A 107 3.94 0.38 -18.41
CA GLU A 107 2.50 0.34 -18.05
C GLU A 107 1.55 -0.31 -19.09
N ASN A 108 2.07 -0.93 -20.14
CA ASN A 108 1.29 -1.68 -21.14
C ASN A 108 1.69 -3.16 -21.20
N ARG A 109 2.36 -3.67 -20.16
CA ARG A 109 2.87 -5.05 -20.05
C ARG A 109 2.24 -5.72 -18.83
N SER A 110 2.38 -7.04 -18.73
CA SER A 110 1.76 -7.93 -17.72
C SER A 110 1.98 -7.58 -16.22
N TYR A 111 2.67 -6.48 -15.90
CA TYR A 111 2.93 -5.98 -14.54
C TYR A 111 2.00 -4.83 -14.11
N ASP A 112 0.98 -4.54 -14.91
CA ASP A 112 -0.04 -3.52 -14.65
C ASP A 112 -0.79 -3.72 -13.33
N LEU A 113 -0.79 -4.95 -12.78
CA LEU A 113 -1.47 -5.23 -11.53
C LEU A 113 -0.86 -4.47 -10.35
N LEU A 114 0.46 -4.52 -10.14
CA LEU A 114 1.10 -3.83 -9.01
C LEU A 114 0.92 -2.31 -9.12
N LEU A 115 1.14 -1.75 -10.32
CA LEU A 115 0.95 -0.32 -10.58
C LEU A 115 -0.51 0.10 -10.41
N GLY A 116 -1.45 -0.74 -10.87
CA GLY A 116 -2.89 -0.54 -10.70
C GLY A 116 -3.32 -0.57 -9.24
N LEU A 117 -2.77 -1.49 -8.45
CA LEU A 117 -3.01 -1.58 -7.01
C LEU A 117 -2.49 -0.34 -6.27
N TYR A 118 -1.28 0.15 -6.62
CA TYR A 118 -0.74 1.40 -6.04
C TYR A 118 -1.67 2.59 -6.32
N ARG A 119 -2.03 2.80 -7.58
CA ARG A 119 -2.91 3.91 -7.99
C ARG A 119 -4.27 3.83 -7.36
N ARG A 120 -4.79 2.61 -7.20
CA ARG A 120 -6.10 2.41 -6.62
C ARG A 120 -6.09 2.68 -5.11
N LEU A 121 -5.05 2.25 -4.40
CA LEU A 121 -4.87 2.62 -3.00
C LEU A 121 -4.74 4.14 -2.85
N GLU A 122 -3.91 4.79 -3.68
CA GLU A 122 -3.70 6.24 -3.68
C GLU A 122 -5.02 7.00 -3.88
N TYR A 123 -5.84 6.55 -4.85
CA TYR A 123 -7.16 7.10 -5.07
C TYR A 123 -8.10 6.95 -3.87
N ILE A 124 -8.16 5.77 -3.24
CA ILE A 124 -9.03 5.57 -2.07
C ILE A 124 -8.54 6.42 -0.88
N VAL A 125 -7.24 6.55 -0.70
CA VAL A 125 -6.63 7.36 0.36
C VAL A 125 -6.93 8.84 0.16
N SER A 126 -6.90 9.35 -1.08
CA SER A 126 -7.27 10.74 -1.36
C SER A 126 -8.76 11.00 -1.10
N GLU A 127 -9.63 10.05 -1.42
CA GLU A 127 -11.07 10.12 -1.09
C GLU A 127 -11.29 10.18 0.42
N ILE A 128 -10.62 9.31 1.20
CA ILE A 128 -10.68 9.34 2.68
C ILE A 128 -10.28 10.71 3.21
N LYS A 129 -9.19 11.29 2.71
CA LYS A 129 -8.71 12.63 3.13
C LYS A 129 -9.69 13.73 2.76
N SER A 130 -10.38 13.62 1.63
CA SER A 130 -11.34 14.63 1.16
C SER A 130 -12.66 14.64 1.94
N CYS A 131 -13.01 13.52 2.58
CA CYS A 131 -14.26 13.33 3.31
C CYS A 131 -14.14 13.58 4.83
N ARG A 132 -12.93 13.90 5.32
CA ARG A 132 -12.66 14.26 6.72
C ARG A 132 -12.60 15.79 6.87
#